data_AF-A0A7Y6X606-F1
#
_entry.id   AF-A0A7Y6X606-F1
#
_cell.length_a   1.000
_cell.length_b   1.000
_cell.length_c   1.000
_cell.angle_alpha   90.00
_cell.angle_beta   90.00
_cell.angle_gamma   90.00
#
_symmetry.space_group_name_H-M   'P 1'
#
loop_
_entity.id
_entity.type
_entity.pdbx_description
1 polymer ?
#
loop_
_entity_poly.entity_id
_entity_poly.type
_entity_poly.pdbx_seq_one_letter_code
_entity_poly.pdbx_strand_id
1 'polypeptide(L)'
;MSNAALARIATAQAALGAQYLKAGRYRLEVQSIRTKDGFKGLSAIAEVKVVTSERPQHNTEPTRPGLITSYVENLSDSKKNGGGRFKAFLMALAGVEEHEVSPDFIAKFTEAKQAGAFLLVDCDVFPKTLPEKDGRPGKVIEGYRWSNVSPTDAELAAIESKRAAAKLPPLADALG
;
A
#
# COMPACT_ATOMS: atom_id res chain seq x y z
N MET A 1 -3.47 9.72 17.25
CA MET A 1 -2.44 8.77 16.76
C MET A 1 -1.06 9.40 16.97
N SER A 2 0.05 8.65 16.99
CA SER A 2 1.37 9.25 17.22
C SER A 2 1.81 10.08 16.00
N ASN A 3 1.95 11.41 16.18
CA ASN A 3 2.52 12.33 15.19
C ASN A 3 3.84 11.82 14.59
N ALA A 4 4.59 11.00 15.32
CA ALA A 4 5.85 10.43 14.84
C ALA A 4 5.68 9.48 13.65
N ALA A 5 4.57 8.73 13.55
CA ALA A 5 4.33 7.82 12.42
C ALA A 5 4.12 8.61 11.14
N LEU A 6 3.21 9.59 11.21
CA LEU A 6 2.85 10.46 10.10
C LEU A 6 4.07 11.25 9.61
N ALA A 7 4.83 11.83 10.54
CA ALA A 7 6.06 12.56 10.21
C ALA A 7 7.11 11.68 9.52
N ARG A 8 7.33 10.44 10.00
CA ARG A 8 8.29 9.52 9.39
C ARG A 8 7.91 9.07 7.99
N ILE A 9 6.61 8.93 7.71
CA ILE A 9 6.13 8.65 6.35
C ILE A 9 6.29 9.89 5.47
N ALA A 10 5.83 11.06 5.92
CA ALA A 10 5.86 12.31 5.16
C ALA A 10 7.28 12.76 4.79
N THR A 11 8.26 12.58 5.67
CA THR A 11 9.65 13.04 5.45
C THR A 11 10.54 12.05 4.72
N ALA A 12 10.11 10.81 4.54
CA ALA A 12 10.89 9.79 3.85
C ALA A 12 10.80 9.95 2.33
N GLN A 13 11.89 9.75 1.60
CA GLN A 13 11.85 9.71 0.14
C GLN A 13 11.07 8.47 -0.34
N ALA A 14 10.12 8.66 -1.24
CA ALA A 14 9.33 7.59 -1.83
C ALA A 14 10.23 6.47 -2.39
N ALA A 15 9.86 5.21 -2.12
CA ALA A 15 10.64 4.05 -2.53
C ALA A 15 9.74 2.92 -3.02
N LEU A 16 10.25 2.10 -3.95
CA LEU A 16 9.55 0.92 -4.43
C LEU A 16 9.90 -0.30 -3.57
N GLY A 17 8.89 -1.09 -3.21
CA GLY A 17 9.05 -2.38 -2.50
C GLY A 17 7.89 -2.70 -1.56
N ALA A 18 7.80 -3.97 -1.18
CA ALA A 18 6.84 -4.52 -0.23
C ALA A 18 7.22 -6.01 0.01
N GLN A 19 6.54 -6.74 0.89
CA GLN A 19 6.78 -8.20 1.12
C GLN A 19 5.50 -8.91 1.57
N TYR A 20 4.65 -9.41 0.65
CA TYR A 20 3.43 -10.15 1.03
C TYR A 20 2.64 -10.75 -0.15
N LEU A 21 3.00 -10.46 -1.41
CA LEU A 21 2.35 -11.05 -2.58
C LEU A 21 3.39 -11.80 -3.41
N LYS A 22 3.01 -12.95 -3.97
CA LYS A 22 3.87 -13.66 -4.93
C LYS A 22 4.02 -12.83 -6.21
N ALA A 23 5.03 -13.13 -7.03
CA ALA A 23 5.17 -12.54 -8.36
C ALA A 23 3.85 -12.65 -9.17
N GLY A 24 3.34 -11.50 -9.63
CA GLY A 24 1.96 -11.34 -10.06
C GLY A 24 1.66 -9.90 -10.49
N ARG A 25 0.66 -9.69 -11.34
CA ARG A 25 0.00 -8.38 -11.45
C ARG A 25 -1.33 -8.44 -10.75
N TYR A 26 -1.65 -7.45 -9.96
CA TYR A 26 -2.81 -7.48 -9.08
C TYR A 26 -3.59 -6.18 -9.16
N ARG A 27 -4.92 -6.30 -9.13
CA ARG A 27 -5.78 -5.24 -8.62
C ARG A 27 -6.14 -5.54 -7.18
N LEU A 28 -5.87 -4.60 -6.29
CA LEU A 28 -6.10 -4.74 -4.86
C LEU A 28 -7.16 -3.74 -4.39
N GLU A 29 -8.01 -4.17 -3.47
CA GLU A 29 -8.96 -3.31 -2.76
C GLU A 29 -8.48 -3.13 -1.32
N VAL A 30 -8.22 -1.90 -0.91
CA VAL A 30 -7.81 -1.58 0.46
C VAL A 30 -8.99 -1.80 1.40
N GLN A 31 -8.77 -2.54 2.49
CA GLN A 31 -9.78 -2.80 3.52
C GLN A 31 -9.63 -1.86 4.71
N SER A 32 -8.38 -1.62 5.14
CA SER A 32 -8.07 -0.70 6.23
C SER A 32 -6.63 -0.21 6.12
N ILE A 33 -6.36 0.98 6.66
CA ILE A 33 -5.01 1.52 6.81
C ILE A 33 -4.85 1.99 8.25
N ARG A 34 -3.78 1.56 8.91
CA ARG A 34 -3.49 1.93 10.30
C ARG A 34 -2.01 2.05 10.56
N THR A 35 -1.66 2.78 11.61
CA THR A 35 -0.34 2.69 12.23
C THR A 35 -0.45 1.95 13.55
N LYS A 36 0.56 1.17 13.89
CA LYS A 36 0.58 0.39 15.14
C LYS A 36 1.97 0.44 15.74
N ASP A 37 2.05 0.78 17.01
CA ASP A 37 3.25 0.54 17.81
C ASP A 37 3.24 -0.88 18.37
N GLY A 38 4.38 -1.54 18.36
CA GLY A 38 4.48 -2.94 18.75
C GLY A 38 5.92 -3.34 19.03
N PHE A 39 6.13 -4.62 19.33
CA PHE A 39 7.42 -5.13 19.78
C PHE A 39 8.58 -4.87 18.79
N LYS A 40 8.30 -4.81 17.48
CA LYS A 40 9.29 -4.52 16.43
C LYS A 40 9.38 -3.03 16.08
N GLY A 41 8.78 -2.17 16.90
CA GLY A 41 8.65 -0.73 16.68
C GLY A 41 7.42 -0.35 15.87
N LEU A 42 7.34 0.95 15.58
CA LEU A 42 6.25 1.59 14.88
C LEU A 42 6.14 1.08 13.45
N SER A 43 4.95 0.64 13.06
CA SER A 43 4.67 0.09 11.74
C SER A 43 3.46 0.76 11.08
N ALA A 44 3.50 0.90 9.76
CA ALA A 44 2.33 1.22 8.94
C ALA A 44 1.80 -0.07 8.30
N ILE A 45 0.48 -0.23 8.33
CA ILE A 45 -0.18 -1.46 7.90
C ILE A 45 -1.36 -1.09 7.00
N ALA A 46 -1.40 -1.64 5.79
CA ALA A 46 -2.58 -1.63 4.94
C ALA A 46 -3.08 -3.07 4.74
N GLU A 47 -4.33 -3.33 5.09
CA GLU A 47 -4.99 -4.59 4.73
C GLU A 47 -5.56 -4.46 3.32
N VAL A 48 -5.28 -5.44 2.48
CA VAL A 48 -5.66 -5.43 1.06
C VAL A 48 -6.30 -6.76 0.69
N LYS A 49 -7.37 -6.68 -0.10
CA LYS A 49 -8.04 -7.83 -0.71
C LYS A 49 -7.63 -7.92 -2.16
N VAL A 50 -7.26 -9.12 -2.62
CA VAL A 50 -6.98 -9.36 -4.04
C VAL A 50 -8.29 -9.38 -4.81
N VAL A 51 -8.49 -8.44 -5.74
CA VAL A 51 -9.67 -8.37 -6.61
C VAL A 51 -9.44 -9.18 -7.88
N THR A 52 -8.34 -8.91 -8.56
CA THR A 52 -7.87 -9.69 -9.70
C THR A 52 -6.40 -10.07 -9.52
N SER A 53 -5.99 -11.16 -10.14
CA SER A 53 -4.59 -11.51 -10.24
C SER A 53 -4.27 -12.12 -11.60
N GLU A 54 -3.15 -11.68 -12.16
CA GLU A 54 -2.64 -12.14 -13.43
C GLU A 54 -1.27 -12.78 -13.24
N ARG A 55 -1.08 -13.90 -13.92
CA ARG A 55 0.17 -14.65 -13.92
C ARG A 55 1.17 -13.97 -14.88
N PRO A 56 2.32 -13.47 -14.39
CA PRO A 56 3.30 -12.79 -15.24
C PRO A 56 4.13 -13.77 -16.08
N GLN A 57 4.27 -15.03 -15.63
CA GLN A 57 5.03 -16.08 -16.28
C GLN A 57 4.40 -17.45 -16.04
N HIS A 58 4.47 -18.37 -17.00
CA HIS A 58 3.81 -19.68 -16.93
C HIS A 58 4.08 -20.49 -15.64
N ASN A 59 5.24 -20.29 -15.00
CA ASN A 59 5.68 -21.07 -13.83
C ASN A 59 5.41 -20.40 -12.47
N THR A 60 4.77 -19.23 -12.44
CA THR A 60 4.40 -18.59 -11.16
C THR A 60 2.91 -18.70 -10.92
N GLU A 61 2.50 -19.10 -9.71
CA GLU A 61 1.10 -19.06 -9.30
C GLU A 61 0.88 -17.80 -8.46
N PRO A 62 0.19 -16.77 -8.99
CA PRO A 62 -0.04 -15.54 -8.26
C PRO A 62 -0.99 -15.78 -7.09
N THR A 63 -1.01 -14.84 -6.15
CA THR A 63 -1.98 -14.86 -5.05
C THR A 63 -3.41 -14.87 -5.62
N ARG A 64 -4.26 -15.78 -5.12
CA ARG A 64 -5.63 -15.96 -5.64
C ARG A 64 -6.54 -14.76 -5.33
N PRO A 65 -7.50 -14.42 -6.21
CA PRO A 65 -8.57 -13.47 -5.90
C PRO A 65 -9.34 -13.86 -4.63
N GLY A 66 -9.81 -12.86 -3.90
CA GLY A 66 -10.54 -13.00 -2.64
C GLY A 66 -9.67 -13.17 -1.41
N LEU A 67 -8.35 -13.42 -1.54
CA LEU A 67 -7.46 -13.45 -0.38
C LEU A 67 -7.30 -12.04 0.21
N ILE A 68 -7.35 -11.95 1.54
CA ILE A 68 -7.00 -10.75 2.30
C ILE A 68 -5.60 -10.94 2.89
N THR A 69 -4.73 -9.94 2.72
CA THR A 69 -3.36 -9.94 3.24
C THR A 69 -2.98 -8.56 3.80
N SER A 70 -1.91 -8.47 4.58
CA SER A 70 -1.41 -7.22 5.16
C SER A 70 -0.12 -6.78 4.48
N TYR A 71 -0.15 -5.59 3.89
CA TYR A 71 1.04 -4.81 3.61
C TYR A 71 1.57 -4.19 4.89
N VAL A 72 2.79 -4.54 5.31
CA VAL A 72 3.40 -4.00 6.54
C VAL A 72 4.75 -3.36 6.25
N GLU A 73 4.92 -2.11 6.68
CA GLU A 73 6.20 -1.40 6.65
C GLU A 73 6.63 -0.98 8.05
N ASN A 74 7.88 -1.30 8.39
CA ASN A 74 8.48 -0.87 9.64
C ASN A 74 8.99 0.58 9.51
N LEU A 75 8.42 1.49 10.27
CA LEU A 75 8.77 2.91 10.28
C LEU A 75 9.91 3.23 11.26
N SER A 76 10.30 2.29 12.12
CA SER A 76 11.43 2.45 13.06
C SER A 76 12.76 1.96 12.48
N ASP A 77 12.75 1.13 11.44
CA ASP A 77 13.97 0.65 10.79
C ASP A 77 14.49 1.67 9.75
N SER A 78 15.31 2.61 10.20
CA SER A 78 15.88 3.68 9.37
C SER A 78 16.73 3.16 8.20
N LYS A 79 17.29 1.95 8.30
CA LYS A 79 18.09 1.34 7.23
C LYS A 79 17.23 0.81 6.09
N LYS A 80 15.96 0.53 6.34
CA LYS A 80 15.06 -0.09 5.37
C LYS A 80 14.13 0.89 4.69
N ASN A 81 14.11 2.19 5.01
CA ASN A 81 13.22 3.17 4.38
C ASN A 81 11.74 2.71 4.26
N GLY A 82 11.17 2.17 5.34
CA GLY A 82 9.77 1.71 5.34
C GLY A 82 8.78 2.87 5.15
N GLY A 83 9.11 4.06 5.66
CA GLY A 83 8.32 5.28 5.45
C GLY A 83 8.19 5.62 3.96
N GLY A 84 9.28 5.55 3.20
CA GLY A 84 9.28 5.84 1.77
C GLY A 84 8.46 4.86 0.94
N ARG A 85 8.49 3.56 1.30
CA ARG A 85 7.67 2.55 0.62
C ARG A 85 6.19 2.72 0.91
N PHE A 86 5.84 2.97 2.16
CA PHE A 86 4.45 3.25 2.53
C PHE A 86 3.94 4.56 1.91
N LYS A 87 4.81 5.58 1.79
CA LYS A 87 4.49 6.82 1.07
C LYS A 87 4.16 6.55 -0.39
N ALA A 88 5.00 5.79 -1.10
CA ALA A 88 4.76 5.44 -2.51
C ALA A 88 3.42 4.69 -2.71
N PHE A 89 3.04 3.84 -1.76
CA PHE A 89 1.74 3.19 -1.75
C PHE A 89 0.58 4.20 -1.60
N LEU A 90 0.68 5.15 -0.66
CA LEU A 90 -0.35 6.19 -0.49
C LEU A 90 -0.45 7.13 -1.69
N MET A 91 0.68 7.48 -2.31
CA MET A 91 0.72 8.25 -3.56
C MET A 91 -0.06 7.55 -4.67
N ALA A 92 0.23 6.27 -4.91
CA ALA A 92 -0.48 5.49 -5.92
C ALA A 92 -1.96 5.34 -5.57
N LEU A 93 -2.30 5.07 -4.31
CA LEU A 93 -3.68 4.90 -3.88
C LEU A 93 -4.53 6.17 -4.10
N ALA A 94 -3.97 7.34 -3.81
CA ALA A 94 -4.68 8.61 -3.94
C ALA A 94 -4.50 9.28 -5.31
N GLY A 95 -3.55 8.83 -6.12
CA GLY A 95 -3.24 9.45 -7.41
C GLY A 95 -2.56 10.82 -7.27
N VAL A 96 -1.72 10.99 -6.26
CA VAL A 96 -1.07 12.27 -5.91
C VAL A 96 0.44 12.21 -6.07
N GLU A 97 1.07 13.37 -6.21
CA GLU A 97 2.51 13.52 -6.25
C GLU A 97 3.13 13.54 -4.84
N GLU A 98 4.46 13.29 -4.77
CA GLU A 98 5.16 13.15 -3.48
C GLU A 98 5.06 14.42 -2.62
N HIS A 99 5.05 15.60 -3.23
CA HIS A 99 5.00 16.88 -2.53
C HIS A 99 3.65 17.15 -1.86
N GLU A 100 2.59 16.44 -2.26
CA GLU A 100 1.24 16.54 -1.69
C GLU A 100 1.10 15.67 -0.43
N VAL A 101 2.03 14.74 -0.19
CA VAL A 101 1.96 13.77 0.91
C VAL A 101 2.47 14.37 2.22
N SER A 102 1.59 15.14 2.87
CA SER A 102 1.81 15.75 4.19
C SER A 102 1.35 14.84 5.34
N PRO A 103 1.73 15.13 6.60
CA PRO A 103 1.17 14.43 7.77
C PRO A 103 -0.37 14.46 7.83
N ASP A 104 -0.98 15.60 7.52
CA ASP A 104 -2.43 15.77 7.51
C ASP A 104 -3.09 14.94 6.40
N PHE A 105 -2.46 14.86 5.23
CA PHE A 105 -2.89 13.96 4.17
C PHE A 105 -2.86 12.50 4.66
N ILE A 106 -1.75 12.04 5.27
CA ILE A 106 -1.61 10.66 5.75
C ILE A 106 -2.62 10.35 6.88
N ALA A 107 -2.95 11.33 7.72
CA ALA A 107 -3.93 11.19 8.79
C ALA A 107 -5.31 10.77 8.23
N LYS A 108 -5.74 11.34 7.10
CA LYS A 108 -7.02 10.99 6.44
C LYS A 108 -7.14 9.49 6.16
N PHE A 109 -6.03 8.84 5.80
CA PHE A 109 -6.01 7.40 5.49
C PHE A 109 -5.92 6.53 6.73
N THR A 110 -5.16 6.95 7.75
CA THR A 110 -4.85 6.11 8.91
C THR A 110 -5.85 6.26 10.06
N GLU A 111 -6.57 7.39 10.14
CA GLU A 111 -7.48 7.74 11.23
C GLU A 111 -8.93 7.31 10.95
N ALA A 112 -9.88 7.82 11.75
CA ALA A 112 -11.29 7.41 11.75
C ALA A 112 -11.98 7.56 10.39
N LYS A 113 -11.53 8.50 9.54
CA LYS A 113 -12.08 8.71 8.20
C LYS A 113 -11.79 7.55 7.23
N GLN A 114 -10.71 6.79 7.46
CA GLN A 114 -10.25 5.69 6.61
C GLN A 114 -10.41 6.02 5.11
N ALA A 115 -9.81 7.13 4.66
CA ALA A 115 -10.00 7.64 3.29
C ALA A 115 -9.57 6.64 2.21
N GLY A 116 -8.65 5.73 2.54
CA GLY A 116 -8.23 4.65 1.65
C GLY A 116 -9.17 3.45 1.58
N ALA A 117 -10.13 3.31 2.50
CA ALA A 117 -10.98 2.12 2.54
C ALA A 117 -11.83 1.97 1.28
N PHE A 118 -11.79 0.75 0.74
CA PHE A 118 -12.39 0.26 -0.50
C PHE A 118 -11.81 0.84 -1.79
N LEU A 119 -10.82 1.73 -1.72
CA LEU A 119 -10.13 2.20 -2.92
C LEU A 119 -9.32 1.08 -3.58
N LEU A 120 -9.21 1.19 -4.91
CA LEU A 120 -8.47 0.25 -5.74
C LEU A 120 -7.06 0.77 -6.00
N VAL A 121 -6.10 -0.16 -6.04
CA VAL A 121 -4.72 0.13 -6.41
C VAL A 121 -4.15 -1.07 -7.16
N ASP A 122 -3.41 -0.80 -8.24
CA ASP A 122 -2.75 -1.84 -9.01
C ASP A 122 -1.32 -2.06 -8.46
N CYS A 123 -0.88 -3.33 -8.46
CA CYS A 123 0.41 -3.76 -7.95
C CYS A 123 1.06 -4.76 -8.90
N ASP A 124 2.22 -4.39 -9.45
CA ASP A 124 3.10 -5.32 -10.15
C ASP A 124 4.16 -5.84 -9.18
N VAL A 125 4.17 -7.16 -8.96
CA VAL A 125 5.19 -7.87 -8.19
C VAL A 125 6.09 -8.65 -9.15
N PHE A 126 7.37 -8.28 -9.17
CA PHE A 126 8.34 -8.81 -10.12
C PHE A 126 9.62 -9.28 -9.44
N PRO A 127 10.30 -10.32 -9.96
CA PRO A 127 11.60 -10.71 -9.43
C PRO A 127 12.63 -9.60 -9.67
N LYS A 128 13.36 -9.24 -8.62
CA LYS A 128 14.46 -8.28 -8.64
C LYS A 128 15.73 -8.96 -8.14
N THR A 129 16.72 -9.07 -9.01
CA THR A 129 18.06 -9.55 -8.64
C THR A 129 18.83 -8.40 -7.99
N LEU A 130 19.27 -8.60 -6.76
CA LEU A 130 20.16 -7.65 -6.10
C LEU A 130 21.55 -7.69 -6.74
N PRO A 131 22.37 -6.63 -6.62
CA PRO A 131 23.76 -6.68 -7.06
C PRO A 131 24.54 -7.81 -6.38
N GLU A 132 25.59 -8.29 -7.05
CA GLU A 132 26.57 -9.18 -6.46
C GLU A 132 27.21 -8.54 -5.22
N LYS A 133 27.48 -9.34 -4.19
CA LYS A 133 28.15 -8.86 -2.98
C LYS A 133 29.17 -9.90 -2.51
N ASP A 134 30.40 -9.44 -2.27
CA ASP A 134 31.49 -10.27 -1.75
C ASP A 134 31.76 -11.53 -2.60
N GLY A 135 31.70 -11.41 -3.93
CA GLY A 135 31.91 -12.54 -4.86
C GLY A 135 30.74 -13.53 -4.94
N ARG A 136 29.61 -13.24 -4.30
CA ARG A 136 28.44 -14.13 -4.26
C ARG A 136 27.32 -13.59 -5.16
N PRO A 137 26.69 -14.45 -5.98
CA PRO A 137 25.56 -14.07 -6.81
C PRO A 137 24.50 -13.33 -6.01
N GLY A 138 23.96 -12.28 -6.63
CA GLY A 138 22.91 -11.46 -6.05
C GLY A 138 21.66 -12.26 -5.68
N LYS A 139 21.14 -12.02 -4.48
CA LYS A 139 19.88 -12.64 -4.06
C LYS A 139 18.72 -12.12 -4.93
N VAL A 140 17.87 -13.02 -5.40
CA VAL A 140 16.58 -12.66 -6.01
C VAL A 140 15.57 -12.37 -4.90
N ILE A 141 14.99 -11.18 -4.95
CA ILE A 141 13.91 -10.73 -4.06
C ILE A 141 12.69 -10.32 -4.89
N GLU A 142 11.58 -10.02 -4.24
CA GLU A 142 10.42 -9.42 -4.91
C GLU A 142 10.55 -7.88 -4.91
N GLY A 143 10.41 -7.30 -6.09
CA GLY A 143 10.17 -5.87 -6.30
C GLY A 143 8.67 -5.61 -6.46
N TYR A 144 8.24 -4.41 -6.09
CA TYR A 144 6.84 -4.01 -6.10
C TYR A 144 6.72 -2.65 -6.77
N ARG A 145 5.74 -2.50 -7.66
CA ARG A 145 5.40 -1.24 -8.30
C ARG A 145 3.92 -0.97 -8.12
N TRP A 146 3.62 0.16 -7.49
CA TRP A 146 2.27 0.65 -7.26
C TRP A 146 1.83 1.54 -8.41
N SER A 147 0.56 1.48 -8.77
CA SER A 147 -0.02 2.35 -9.79
C SER A 147 -1.44 2.74 -9.40
N ASN A 148 -1.77 4.01 -9.67
CA ASN A 148 -3.11 4.52 -9.41
C ASN A 148 -4.13 3.84 -10.32
N VAL A 149 -5.33 3.65 -9.77
CA VAL A 149 -6.50 3.21 -10.52
C VAL A 149 -7.52 4.33 -10.47
N SER A 150 -7.98 4.80 -11.62
CA SER A 150 -9.15 5.66 -11.72
C SER A 150 -10.39 4.76 -11.78
N PRO A 151 -11.22 4.70 -10.72
CA PRO A 151 -12.40 3.86 -10.72
C PRO A 151 -13.39 4.32 -11.78
N THR A 152 -14.06 3.36 -12.43
CA THR A 152 -15.25 3.64 -13.24
C THR A 152 -16.40 4.14 -12.36
N ASP A 153 -17.42 4.77 -12.95
CA ASP A 153 -18.61 5.21 -12.21
C ASP A 153 -19.28 4.07 -11.42
N ALA A 154 -19.31 2.86 -11.99
CA ALA A 154 -19.84 1.68 -11.33
C ALA A 154 -18.99 1.23 -10.14
N GLU A 155 -17.66 1.27 -10.27
CA GLU A 155 -16.75 0.97 -9.15
C GLU A 155 -16.85 2.04 -8.07
N LEU A 156 -16.96 3.32 -8.45
CA LEU A 156 -17.14 4.43 -7.51
C LEU A 156 -18.45 4.29 -6.73
N ALA A 157 -19.56 3.96 -7.40
CA ALA A 157 -20.84 3.68 -6.75
C ALA A 157 -20.74 2.48 -5.78
N ALA A 158 -20.01 1.43 -6.16
CA ALA A 158 -19.78 0.28 -5.30
C ALA A 158 -18.91 0.63 -4.08
N ILE A 159 -17.91 1.50 -4.24
CA ILE A 159 -17.08 2.03 -3.15
C ILE A 159 -17.98 2.79 -2.18
N GLU A 160 -18.79 3.74 -2.66
CA GLU A 160 -19.68 4.52 -1.79
C GLU A 160 -20.70 3.64 -1.05
N SER A 161 -21.26 2.63 -1.73
CA SER A 161 -22.14 1.65 -1.10
C SER A 161 -21.45 0.89 0.05
N LYS A 162 -20.20 0.43 -0.16
CA LYS A 162 -19.41 -0.24 0.88
C LYS A 162 -19.04 0.70 2.03
N ARG A 163 -18.68 1.95 1.73
CA ARG A 163 -18.39 2.98 2.74
C ARG A 163 -19.61 3.24 3.62
N ALA A 164 -20.78 3.41 3.02
CA ALA A 164 -22.04 3.58 3.74
C ALA A 164 -22.36 2.36 4.63
N ALA A 165 -22.21 1.14 4.11
CA ALA A 165 -22.39 -0.10 4.88
C ALA A 165 -21.41 -0.21 6.06
N ALA A 166 -20.17 0.27 5.89
CA ALA A 166 -19.15 0.33 6.92
C ALA A 166 -19.30 1.55 7.87
N LYS A 167 -20.33 2.38 7.67
CA LYS A 167 -20.56 3.64 8.42
C LYS A 167 -19.37 4.61 8.34
N LEU A 168 -18.65 4.60 7.21
CA LEU A 168 -17.61 5.56 6.90
C LEU A 168 -18.23 6.78 6.20
N PRO A 169 -17.62 7.98 6.34
CA PRO A 169 -18.07 9.15 5.59
C PRO A 169 -17.93 8.92 4.08
N PRO A 170 -18.71 9.65 3.24
CA PRO A 170 -18.54 9.65 1.79
C PRO A 170 -17.07 9.86 1.38
N LEU A 171 -16.66 9.32 0.23
CA LEU A 171 -15.26 9.37 -0.18
C LEU A 171 -14.75 10.80 -0.32
N ALA A 172 -15.57 11.70 -0.89
CA ALA A 172 -15.22 13.11 -1.03
C ALA A 172 -14.94 13.77 0.33
N ASP A 173 -15.76 13.51 1.35
CA ASP A 173 -15.60 14.06 2.70
C ASP A 173 -14.43 13.44 3.46
N ALA A 174 -14.10 12.19 3.13
CA ALA A 174 -12.95 11.50 3.69
C ALA A 174 -11.63 12.06 3.14
N LEU A 175 -11.62 12.46 1.86
CA LEU A 175 -10.48 13.06 1.17
C LEU A 175 -10.37 14.57 1.39
N GLY A 176 -11.46 15.26 1.73
CA GLY A 176 -11.49 16.66 2.19
C GLY A 176 -10.79 16.85 3.53
#